data_AF-A0A656QNN6-F1
#
_entry.id   AF-A0A656QNN6-F1
#
_cell.length_a   1.000
_cell.length_b   1.000
_cell.length_c   1.000
_cell.angle_alpha   90.00
_cell.angle_beta   90.00
_cell.angle_gamma   90.00
#
_symmetry.space_group_name_H-M   'P 1'
#
loop_
_entity.id
_entity.type
_entity.pdbx_description
1 polymer ?
#
loop_
_entity_poly.entity_id
_entity_poly.type
_entity_poly.pdbx_seq_one_letter_code
_entity_poly.pdbx_strand_id
1 'polypeptide(L)'
;MQRGALAALLIVIVGIAALAPAGIGFLFAQRSQRHDETARLNTVAAAALFRAEDVTRRLSGALGEIGKVAAVPCSTPYLQELRRIALTHEQVRDAGAYDRDGRWQCSSLLGAVSAGVLDGLTLPPPDWRSRDGVMAWYGLSRLPGGKSSLVMGRNGFYVAADPSLYVDTLDANDEVASGVAVINTEVSRVIATTPATDANAILAVYRTEPPVRDDSPYVVRRSVSMPLAVVVSAPHQTLRQRLRTLPWGWLLGGVVVGLALASWAAFFFVRRLSPRGQLSDAVRRHQFIVAYQPIVDLATRRCVGAEALVRWKYHDRIVRPDHFIPLAEHQGLIQAITDQVLDTILLELGDFLKRYPEYYVSVNLSAPDLTTHRFLDVLGPAIAQQGVRPEQIHIEATERSFLDADAAKEVIGAFREAGHAVYLDDFGTGYSSLSHLQNFRIDGLKIDKSFVDTVGQDAASSSVASHIIDMAATLDVQVIAEGIEREEQAAYLLARGARFGQGWLFSAPLTAAEFIRYAGKTRAA
;
A
#
# COMPACT_ATOMS: atom_id res chain seq x y z
N MET A 1 -3.13 18.11 -18.88
CA MET A 1 -1.96 17.84 -18.01
C MET A 1 -2.30 17.22 -16.65
N GLN A 2 -3.36 17.62 -15.94
CA GLN A 2 -3.63 17.13 -14.58
C GLN A 2 -3.95 15.62 -14.42
N ARG A 3 -4.62 14.97 -15.39
CA ARG A 3 -4.97 13.53 -15.31
C ARG A 3 -3.74 12.60 -15.36
N GLY A 4 -2.71 12.96 -16.14
CA GLY A 4 -1.47 12.17 -16.24
C GLY A 4 -0.63 12.26 -14.97
N ALA A 5 -0.55 13.45 -14.36
CA ALA A 5 0.15 13.64 -13.09
C ALA A 5 -0.52 12.87 -11.93
N LEU A 6 -1.85 12.84 -11.89
CA LEU A 6 -2.60 12.10 -10.87
C LEU A 6 -2.45 10.58 -11.03
N ALA A 7 -2.45 10.08 -12.26
CA ALA A 7 -2.20 8.66 -12.55
C ALA A 7 -0.77 8.25 -12.19
N ALA A 8 0.22 9.08 -12.52
CA ALA A 8 1.62 8.85 -12.16
C ALA A 8 1.83 8.84 -10.64
N LEU A 9 1.22 9.79 -9.91
CA LEU A 9 1.28 9.84 -8.45
C LEU A 9 0.64 8.59 -7.82
N LEU A 10 -0.48 8.12 -8.37
CA LEU A 10 -1.15 6.90 -7.91
C LEU A 10 -0.27 5.67 -8.10
N ILE A 11 0.40 5.56 -9.26
CA ILE A 11 1.34 4.47 -9.55
C ILE A 11 2.52 4.48 -8.57
N VAL A 12 3.08 5.66 -8.27
CA VAL A 12 4.17 5.79 -7.30
C VAL A 12 3.71 5.40 -5.90
N ILE A 13 2.54 5.87 -5.45
CA ILE A 13 2.01 5.54 -4.12
C ILE A 13 1.74 4.03 -3.99
N VAL A 14 1.11 3.42 -5.00
CA VAL A 14 0.84 1.97 -5.01
C VAL A 14 2.16 1.18 -5.07
N GLY A 15 3.13 1.63 -5.85
CA GLY A 15 4.45 1.02 -5.94
C GLY A 15 5.20 1.05 -4.61
N ILE A 16 5.21 2.20 -3.92
CA ILE A 16 5.82 2.34 -2.59
C ILE A 16 5.09 1.46 -1.57
N ALA A 17 3.75 1.48 -1.57
CA ALA A 17 2.94 0.67 -0.67
C ALA A 17 3.16 -0.84 -0.86
N ALA A 18 3.44 -1.29 -2.08
CA ALA A 18 3.72 -2.70 -2.37
C ALA A 18 5.17 -3.10 -2.01
N LEU A 19 6.15 -2.26 -2.31
CA LEU A 19 7.57 -2.63 -2.22
C LEU A 19 8.19 -2.33 -0.85
N ALA A 20 7.80 -1.24 -0.18
CA ALA A 20 8.41 -0.84 1.08
C ALA A 20 8.18 -1.88 2.21
N PRO A 21 6.97 -2.42 2.41
CA PRO A 21 6.74 -3.44 3.44
C PRO A 21 7.51 -4.75 3.18
N ALA A 22 7.65 -5.16 1.91
CA ALA A 22 8.45 -6.32 1.53
C ALA A 22 9.95 -6.07 1.80
N GLY A 23 10.46 -4.88 1.50
CA GLY A 23 11.83 -4.48 1.81
C GLY A 23 12.11 -4.44 3.31
N ILE A 24 11.19 -3.88 4.10
CA ILE A 24 11.28 -3.86 5.57
C ILE A 24 11.23 -5.29 6.13
N GLY A 25 10.32 -6.13 5.62
CA GLY A 25 10.22 -7.54 6.01
C GLY A 25 11.51 -8.31 5.74
N PHE A 26 12.18 -8.05 4.60
CA PHE A 26 13.49 -8.62 4.29
C PHE A 26 14.58 -8.16 5.26
N LEU A 27 14.65 -6.87 5.58
CA LEU A 27 15.62 -6.34 6.54
C LEU A 27 15.40 -6.91 7.95
N PHE A 28 14.14 -7.04 8.37
CA PHE A 28 13.79 -7.63 9.65
C PHE A 28 14.14 -9.12 9.70
N ALA A 29 13.84 -9.85 8.63
CA ALA A 29 14.23 -11.25 8.46
C ALA A 29 15.76 -11.45 8.60
N GLN A 30 16.56 -10.59 7.96
CA GLN A 30 18.01 -10.63 8.08
C GLN A 30 18.50 -10.32 9.50
N ARG A 31 17.93 -9.31 10.16
CA ARG A 31 18.31 -8.96 11.54
C ARG A 31 17.95 -10.07 12.53
N SER A 32 16.75 -10.63 12.42
CA SER A 32 16.29 -11.71 13.31
C SER A 32 17.19 -12.94 13.20
N GLN A 33 17.54 -13.35 11.97
CA GLN A 33 18.39 -14.52 11.77
C GLN A 33 19.79 -14.34 12.39
N ARG A 34 20.39 -13.16 12.23
CA ARG A 34 21.73 -12.86 12.78
C ARG A 34 21.76 -12.86 14.31
N HIS A 35 20.69 -12.36 14.93
CA HIS A 35 20.57 -12.33 16.38
C HIS A 35 20.49 -13.75 16.96
N ASP A 36 19.67 -14.62 16.37
CA ASP A 36 19.53 -16.01 16.81
C ASP A 36 20.81 -16.83 16.63
N GLU A 37 21.55 -16.59 15.53
CA GLU A 37 22.82 -17.24 15.26
C GLU A 37 23.90 -16.85 16.28
N THR A 38 24.04 -15.55 16.57
CA THR A 38 25.02 -15.05 17.55
C THR A 38 24.70 -15.52 18.97
N ALA A 39 23.41 -15.56 19.34
CA ALA A 39 22.98 -16.08 20.64
C ALA A 39 23.37 -17.57 20.82
N ARG A 40 23.19 -18.39 19.78
CA ARG A 40 23.59 -19.81 19.80
C ARG A 40 25.10 -19.99 19.91
N LEU A 41 25.89 -19.25 19.13
CA LEU A 41 27.35 -19.29 19.21
C LEU A 41 27.88 -18.88 20.59
N ASN A 42 27.23 -17.91 21.24
CA ASN A 42 27.54 -17.50 22.61
C ASN A 42 27.31 -18.64 23.62
N THR A 43 26.25 -19.42 23.47
CA THR A 43 25.97 -20.58 24.33
C THR A 43 27.04 -21.65 24.16
N VAL A 44 27.41 -21.99 22.92
CA VAL A 44 28.49 -22.95 22.63
C VAL A 44 29.83 -22.45 23.18
N ALA A 45 30.15 -21.17 22.99
CA ALA A 45 31.39 -20.58 23.50
C ALA A 45 31.46 -20.61 25.04
N ALA A 46 30.34 -20.41 25.73
CA ALA A 46 30.28 -20.51 27.19
C ALA A 46 30.49 -21.95 27.68
N ALA A 47 29.85 -22.93 27.03
CA ALA A 47 30.01 -24.35 27.35
C ALA A 47 31.44 -24.84 27.10
N ALA A 48 32.04 -24.47 25.95
CA ALA A 48 33.42 -24.78 25.62
C ALA A 48 34.42 -24.14 26.59
N LEU A 49 34.19 -22.88 27.01
CA LEU A 49 35.04 -22.22 28.01
C LEU A 49 34.98 -22.93 29.36
N PHE A 50 33.78 -23.26 29.83
CA PHE A 50 33.59 -24.01 31.08
C PHE A 50 34.33 -25.36 31.03
N ARG A 51 34.25 -26.06 29.90
CA ARG A 51 34.96 -27.33 29.70
C ARG A 51 36.47 -27.15 29.75
N ALA A 52 37.01 -26.15 29.05
CA ALA A 52 38.44 -25.85 29.05
C ALA A 52 38.96 -25.54 30.48
N GLU A 53 38.19 -24.78 31.26
CA GLU A 53 38.49 -24.50 32.66
C GLU A 53 38.46 -25.77 33.54
N ASP A 54 37.44 -26.63 33.38
CA ASP A 54 37.32 -27.88 34.14
C ASP A 54 38.49 -28.84 33.85
N VAL A 55 38.84 -29.03 32.57
CA VAL A 55 39.98 -29.87 32.19
C VAL A 55 41.28 -29.31 32.79
N THR A 56 41.52 -28.00 32.67
CA THR A 56 42.71 -27.34 33.25
C THR A 56 42.77 -27.53 34.77
N ARG A 57 41.64 -27.38 35.46
CA ARG A 57 41.52 -27.55 36.92
C ARG A 57 41.83 -28.98 37.34
N ARG A 58 41.29 -29.98 36.63
CA ARG A 58 41.49 -31.39 36.94
C ARG A 58 42.93 -31.84 36.68
N LEU A 59 43.56 -31.38 35.60
CA LEU A 59 44.99 -31.63 35.34
C LEU A 59 45.88 -30.99 36.41
N SER A 60 45.60 -29.74 36.79
CA SER A 60 46.33 -29.05 37.86
C SER A 60 46.14 -29.73 39.22
N GLY A 61 44.94 -30.23 39.50
CA GLY A 61 44.63 -31.02 40.70
C GLY A 61 45.43 -32.31 40.77
N ALA A 62 45.43 -33.10 39.68
CA ALA A 62 46.22 -34.33 39.57
C ALA A 62 47.72 -34.04 39.77
N LEU A 63 48.22 -32.98 39.13
CA LEU A 63 49.60 -32.53 39.30
C LEU A 63 49.91 -32.17 40.77
N GLY A 64 48.98 -31.50 41.45
CA GLY A 64 49.09 -31.20 42.88
C GLY A 64 49.08 -32.43 43.79
N GLU A 65 48.34 -33.50 43.43
CA GLU A 65 48.35 -34.77 44.16
C GLU A 65 49.67 -35.52 43.99
N ILE A 66 50.25 -35.54 42.79
CA ILE A 66 51.55 -36.15 42.52
C ILE A 66 52.63 -35.50 43.39
N GLY A 67 52.60 -34.18 43.53
CA GLY A 67 53.54 -33.45 44.39
C GLY A 67 53.47 -33.79 45.88
N LYS A 68 52.43 -34.49 46.34
CA LYS A 68 52.27 -34.96 47.73
C LYS A 68 52.71 -36.41 47.94
N VAL A 69 53.07 -37.13 46.87
CA VAL A 69 53.49 -38.53 46.96
C VAL A 69 54.86 -38.61 47.65
N ALA A 70 54.90 -39.26 48.81
CA ALA A 70 56.12 -39.37 49.64
C ALA A 70 57.09 -40.49 49.21
N ALA A 71 56.80 -41.20 48.11
CA ALA A 71 57.64 -42.28 47.58
C ALA A 71 58.79 -41.74 46.72
N VAL A 72 59.90 -42.46 46.67
CA VAL A 72 61.04 -42.12 45.80
C VAL A 72 60.57 -42.09 44.34
N PRO A 73 60.84 -41.02 43.57
CA PRO A 73 60.43 -40.93 42.17
C PRO A 73 60.81 -42.18 41.38
N CYS A 74 59.87 -42.67 40.58
CA CYS A 74 60.03 -43.85 39.72
C CYS A 74 60.26 -45.19 40.42
N SER A 75 60.15 -45.26 41.74
CA SER A 75 60.03 -46.52 42.47
C SER A 75 58.68 -47.21 42.21
N THR A 76 58.59 -48.51 42.49
CA THR A 76 57.32 -49.26 42.36
C THR A 76 56.17 -48.64 43.16
N PRO A 77 56.33 -48.23 44.44
CA PRO A 77 55.28 -47.54 45.19
C PRO A 77 54.88 -46.19 44.58
N TYR A 78 55.83 -45.44 44.02
CA TYR A 78 55.54 -44.17 43.34
C TYR A 78 54.67 -44.40 42.09
N LEU A 79 55.03 -45.38 41.25
CA LEU A 79 54.28 -45.74 40.06
C LEU A 79 52.86 -46.23 40.37
N GLN A 80 52.65 -46.92 41.49
CA GLN A 80 51.32 -47.33 41.94
C GLN A 80 50.45 -46.12 42.30
N GLU A 81 50.99 -45.13 43.02
CA GLU A 81 50.28 -43.89 43.31
C GLU A 81 49.97 -43.08 42.04
N LEU A 82 50.91 -42.99 41.10
CA LEU A 82 50.65 -42.33 39.81
C LEU A 82 49.50 -42.97 39.03
N ARG A 83 49.43 -44.31 39.02
CA ARG A 83 48.33 -45.04 38.38
C ARG A 83 47.00 -44.78 39.10
N ARG A 84 47.00 -44.73 40.43
CA ARG A 84 45.80 -44.38 41.22
C ARG A 84 45.32 -42.97 40.90
N ILE A 85 46.24 -42.00 40.82
CA ILE A 85 45.91 -40.60 40.49
C ILE A 85 45.38 -40.50 39.05
N ALA A 86 46.03 -41.16 38.08
CA ALA A 86 45.57 -41.19 36.69
C ALA A 86 44.18 -41.83 36.55
N LEU A 87 43.86 -42.87 37.33
CA LEU A 87 42.52 -43.49 37.37
C LEU A 87 41.47 -42.62 38.06
N THR A 88 41.88 -41.75 39.00
CA THR A 88 40.97 -40.84 39.73
C THR A 88 40.61 -39.62 38.89
N HIS A 89 41.55 -39.16 38.06
CA HIS A 89 41.37 -38.03 37.16
C HIS A 89 41.19 -38.50 35.73
N GLU A 90 39.94 -38.67 35.28
CA GLU A 90 39.56 -39.20 33.97
C GLU A 90 40.23 -38.50 32.75
N GLN A 91 40.68 -37.25 32.91
CA GLN A 91 41.34 -36.45 31.88
C GLN A 91 42.84 -36.72 31.78
N VAL A 92 43.44 -37.38 32.77
CA VAL A 92 44.86 -37.72 32.81
C VAL A 92 45.06 -39.03 32.06
N ARG A 93 45.73 -38.94 30.91
CA ARG A 93 46.10 -40.09 30.09
C ARG A 93 47.37 -40.77 30.62
N ASP A 94 48.33 -39.98 31.09
CA ASP A 94 49.57 -40.46 31.68
C ASP A 94 50.08 -39.48 32.75
N ALA A 95 50.83 -39.99 33.71
CA ALA A 95 51.51 -39.20 34.72
C ALA A 95 52.92 -39.76 34.96
N GLY A 96 53.88 -38.94 35.34
CA GLY A 96 55.25 -39.43 35.50
C GLY A 96 56.22 -38.40 36.05
N ALA A 97 57.51 -38.69 35.90
CA ALA A 97 58.60 -37.83 36.34
C ALA A 97 59.63 -37.59 35.23
N TYR A 98 60.29 -36.44 35.29
CA TYR A 98 61.40 -36.02 34.44
C TYR A 98 62.49 -35.35 35.29
N ASP A 99 63.74 -35.39 34.84
CA ASP A 99 64.88 -34.80 35.56
C ASP A 99 65.05 -33.29 35.27
N ARG A 100 66.08 -32.67 35.85
CA ARG A 100 66.36 -31.23 35.67
C ARG A 100 66.67 -30.85 34.22
N ASP A 101 67.14 -31.80 33.42
CA ASP A 101 67.46 -31.60 32.01
C ASP A 101 66.26 -31.92 31.11
N GLY A 102 65.08 -32.18 31.70
CA GLY A 102 63.86 -32.52 30.99
C GLY A 102 63.82 -33.94 30.44
N ARG A 103 64.75 -34.83 30.83
CA ARG A 103 64.73 -36.24 30.41
C ARG A 103 63.68 -37.01 31.20
N TRP A 104 62.84 -37.75 30.51
CA TRP A 104 61.83 -38.61 31.14
C TRP A 104 62.49 -39.68 32.02
N GLN A 105 61.97 -39.84 33.24
CA GLN A 105 62.45 -40.82 34.22
C GLN A 105 61.48 -42.00 34.35
N CYS A 106 60.18 -41.74 34.32
CA CYS A 106 59.15 -42.77 34.37
C CYS A 106 57.78 -42.25 33.94
N SER A 107 56.90 -43.19 33.60
CA SER A 107 55.51 -43.00 33.18
C SER A 107 54.61 -44.00 33.91
N SER A 108 53.38 -43.60 34.24
CA SER A 108 52.36 -44.45 34.86
C SER A 108 51.94 -45.60 33.94
N LEU A 109 51.98 -45.35 32.63
CA LEU A 109 51.67 -46.31 31.57
C LEU A 109 52.85 -47.26 31.31
N LEU A 110 54.07 -46.73 31.19
CA LEU A 110 55.24 -47.52 30.76
C LEU A 110 56.13 -48.03 31.91
N GLY A 111 55.95 -47.53 33.13
CA GLY A 111 56.83 -47.83 34.26
C GLY A 111 58.09 -46.96 34.28
N ALA A 112 59.13 -47.44 34.97
CA ALA A 112 60.44 -46.79 34.99
C ALA A 112 61.08 -46.87 33.59
N VAL A 113 61.68 -45.76 33.13
CA VAL A 113 62.41 -45.74 31.86
C VAL A 113 63.74 -46.47 32.05
N SER A 114 63.73 -47.79 31.88
CA SER A 114 64.94 -48.59 31.74
C SER A 114 65.20 -48.84 30.26
N ALA A 115 66.27 -48.24 29.73
CA ALA A 115 66.92 -48.48 28.42
C ALA A 115 65.98 -49.03 27.31
N GLY A 116 65.31 -48.14 26.56
CA GLY A 116 64.75 -48.54 25.26
C GLY A 116 63.63 -47.68 24.66
N VAL A 117 62.60 -47.30 25.43
CA VAL A 117 61.36 -46.73 24.82
C VAL A 117 61.26 -45.20 24.91
N LEU A 118 61.81 -44.59 25.97
CA LEU A 118 61.82 -43.12 26.17
C LEU A 118 63.25 -42.57 26.32
N ASP A 119 64.26 -43.40 26.08
CA ASP A 119 65.66 -43.08 26.30
C ASP A 119 66.13 -41.99 25.32
N GLY A 120 66.68 -40.89 25.85
CA GLY A 120 67.11 -39.72 25.06
C GLY A 120 66.02 -38.73 24.65
N LEU A 121 64.74 -38.94 25.00
CA LEU A 121 63.70 -37.94 24.78
C LEU A 121 63.74 -36.89 25.90
N THR A 122 63.97 -35.64 25.51
CA THR A 122 63.95 -34.48 26.40
C THR A 122 62.70 -33.64 26.11
N LEU A 123 62.05 -33.15 27.17
CA LEU A 123 61.04 -32.11 27.04
C LEU A 123 61.69 -30.85 26.46
N PRO A 124 61.12 -30.25 25.40
CA PRO A 124 61.59 -28.94 24.92
C PRO A 124 61.30 -27.86 25.98
N PRO A 125 61.75 -26.61 25.77
CA PRO A 125 61.31 -25.50 26.60
C PRO A 125 59.77 -25.43 26.65
N PRO A 126 59.16 -25.12 27.82
CA PRO A 126 57.71 -25.05 27.94
C PRO A 126 57.14 -23.92 27.10
N ASP A 127 55.98 -24.19 26.49
CA ASP A 127 55.25 -23.20 25.69
C ASP A 127 54.62 -22.12 26.58
N TRP A 128 54.31 -22.46 27.83
CA TRP A 128 53.78 -21.54 28.82
C TRP A 128 54.24 -21.91 30.23
N ARG A 129 54.42 -20.90 31.08
CA ARG A 129 54.77 -21.07 32.49
C ARG A 129 53.94 -20.14 33.37
N SER A 130 53.22 -20.74 34.32
CA SER A 130 52.45 -20.03 35.34
C SER A 130 53.36 -19.39 36.38
N ARG A 131 52.83 -18.37 37.07
CA ARG A 131 53.49 -17.71 38.21
C ARG A 131 53.80 -18.66 39.37
N ASP A 132 52.99 -19.70 39.55
CA ASP A 132 53.16 -20.69 40.62
C ASP A 132 54.11 -21.85 40.21
N GLY A 133 54.72 -21.77 39.02
CA GLY A 133 55.74 -22.70 38.55
C GLY A 133 55.21 -23.89 37.74
N VAL A 134 53.90 -23.94 37.45
CA VAL A 134 53.35 -24.90 36.49
C VAL A 134 53.85 -24.56 35.08
N MET A 135 54.27 -25.58 34.34
CA MET A 135 54.73 -25.50 32.95
C MET A 135 53.78 -26.29 32.07
N ALA A 136 53.49 -25.78 30.87
CA ALA A 136 52.66 -26.48 29.89
C ALA A 136 53.36 -26.58 28.53
N TRP A 137 53.14 -27.71 27.87
CA TRP A 137 53.57 -27.99 26.51
C TRP A 137 52.37 -28.41 25.68
N TYR A 138 52.11 -27.68 24.61
CA TYR A 138 50.97 -27.83 23.72
C TYR A 138 51.41 -28.53 22.43
N GLY A 139 50.84 -29.71 22.17
CA GLY A 139 51.02 -30.40 20.89
C GLY A 139 52.23 -31.33 20.80
N LEU A 140 52.68 -31.89 21.92
CA LEU A 140 53.82 -32.83 21.92
C LEU A 140 53.41 -34.16 21.26
N SER A 141 53.95 -34.46 20.08
CA SER A 141 53.64 -35.69 19.33
C SER A 141 54.53 -36.89 19.68
N ARG A 142 55.41 -36.76 20.68
CA ARG A 142 56.47 -37.76 21.00
C ARG A 142 56.26 -38.49 22.33
N LEU A 143 55.03 -38.51 22.85
CA LEU A 143 54.67 -39.29 24.04
C LEU A 143 54.24 -40.72 23.68
N PRO A 144 54.33 -41.67 24.63
CA PRO A 144 53.83 -43.04 24.46
C PRO A 144 52.37 -43.04 23.98
N GLY A 145 52.12 -43.67 22.83
CA GLY A 145 50.80 -43.74 22.20
C GLY A 145 50.51 -42.72 21.09
N GLY A 146 51.54 -42.03 20.55
CA GLY A 146 51.60 -41.52 19.17
C GLY A 146 50.68 -40.37 18.77
N LYS A 147 49.88 -39.82 19.69
CA LYS A 147 48.98 -38.68 19.43
C LYS A 147 49.56 -37.38 20.02
N SER A 148 49.22 -36.25 19.39
CA SER A 148 49.44 -34.92 19.95
C SER A 148 48.93 -34.86 21.39
N SER A 149 49.81 -34.53 22.33
CA SER A 149 49.51 -34.56 23.76
C SER A 149 49.72 -33.18 24.39
N LEU A 150 48.84 -32.83 25.32
CA LEU A 150 49.03 -31.71 26.23
C LEU A 150 49.76 -32.22 27.46
N VAL A 151 50.89 -31.63 27.80
CA VAL A 151 51.63 -31.96 29.03
C VAL A 151 51.61 -30.77 29.97
N MET A 152 51.30 -31.02 31.24
CA MET A 152 51.47 -30.05 32.32
C MET A 152 52.44 -30.62 33.35
N GLY A 153 53.41 -29.83 33.79
CA GLY A 153 54.45 -30.29 34.71
C GLY A 153 54.83 -29.25 35.74
N ARG A 154 55.35 -29.74 36.87
CA ARG A 154 55.86 -28.92 37.97
C ARG A 154 56.89 -29.73 38.75
N ASN A 155 57.97 -29.09 39.20
CA ASN A 155 58.96 -29.70 40.10
C ASN A 155 59.46 -31.12 39.71
N GLY A 156 59.64 -31.40 38.41
CA GLY A 156 60.15 -32.70 37.93
C GLY A 156 59.09 -33.79 37.77
N PHE A 157 57.80 -33.48 37.90
CA PHE A 157 56.71 -34.41 37.60
C PHE A 157 55.70 -33.79 36.63
N TYR A 158 54.95 -34.65 35.94
CA TYR A 158 54.04 -34.25 34.88
C TYR A 158 52.75 -35.06 34.86
N VAL A 159 51.74 -34.48 34.23
CA VAL A 159 50.55 -35.15 33.73
C VAL A 159 50.42 -34.85 32.24
N ALA A 160 49.94 -35.83 31.48
CA ALA A 160 49.66 -35.72 30.07
C ALA A 160 48.18 -36.02 29.79
N ALA A 161 47.60 -35.29 28.87
CA ALA A 161 46.20 -35.39 28.46
C ALA A 161 46.05 -35.29 26.95
N ASP A 162 44.92 -35.77 26.44
CA ASP A 162 44.56 -35.55 25.04
C ASP A 162 44.03 -34.11 24.87
N PRO A 163 44.62 -33.26 24.00
CA PRO A 163 44.15 -31.90 23.75
C PRO A 163 42.69 -31.83 23.29
N SER A 164 42.18 -32.88 22.62
CA SER A 164 40.78 -32.93 22.17
C SER A 164 39.78 -32.78 23.32
N LEU A 165 40.14 -33.13 24.56
CA LEU A 165 39.29 -32.97 25.75
C LEU A 165 38.89 -31.51 26.01
N TYR A 166 39.66 -30.54 25.53
CA TYR A 166 39.36 -29.10 25.66
C TYR A 166 38.28 -28.63 24.69
N VAL A 167 38.09 -29.33 23.57
CA VAL A 167 37.15 -28.99 22.50
C VAL A 167 36.04 -30.04 22.32
N ASP A 168 36.08 -31.10 23.12
CA ASP A 168 35.06 -32.14 23.19
C ASP A 168 33.84 -31.62 23.95
N THR A 169 33.04 -30.81 23.26
CA THR A 169 31.72 -30.38 23.71
C THR A 169 30.68 -31.38 23.20
N LEU A 170 29.75 -31.80 24.07
CA LEU A 170 28.67 -32.76 23.76
C LEU A 170 27.81 -32.33 22.55
N ASP A 171 27.84 -31.04 22.18
CA ASP A 171 27.13 -30.44 21.05
C ASP A 171 28.04 -30.12 19.84
N ALA A 172 29.29 -30.58 19.78
CA ALA A 172 30.16 -30.34 18.61
C ALA A 172 29.75 -31.12 17.34
N ASN A 173 28.84 -32.09 17.49
CA ASN A 173 28.15 -32.74 16.37
C ASN A 173 26.91 -31.97 15.90
N ASP A 174 26.55 -30.89 16.58
CA ASP A 174 25.43 -30.04 16.21
C ASP A 174 25.86 -29.16 15.03
N GLU A 175 25.03 -29.06 13.96
CA GLU A 175 25.31 -28.30 12.73
C GLU A 175 25.54 -26.78 12.94
N VAL A 176 25.57 -26.34 14.20
CA VAL A 176 25.48 -24.96 14.67
C VAL A 176 26.85 -24.27 14.77
N ALA A 177 27.95 -25.00 14.98
CA ALA A 177 29.31 -24.43 15.03
C ALA A 177 30.28 -25.27 14.20
N SER A 178 30.99 -24.65 13.25
CA SER A 178 31.96 -25.38 12.42
C SER A 178 33.33 -25.54 13.09
N GLY A 179 33.64 -24.72 14.08
CA GLY A 179 34.96 -24.71 14.69
C GLY A 179 35.00 -24.16 16.11
N VAL A 180 35.70 -24.87 16.99
CA VAL A 180 36.02 -24.43 18.35
C VAL A 180 37.52 -24.48 18.52
N ALA A 181 38.11 -23.41 19.04
CA ALA A 181 39.52 -23.36 19.42
C ALA A 181 39.66 -22.84 20.85
N VAL A 182 40.56 -23.46 21.61
CA VAL A 182 40.99 -22.98 22.93
C VAL A 182 42.39 -22.41 22.82
N ILE A 183 42.59 -21.21 23.35
CA ILE A 183 43.80 -20.41 23.22
C ILE A 183 44.31 -20.05 24.61
N ASN A 184 45.61 -20.22 24.84
CA ASN A 184 46.28 -19.61 25.99
C ASN A 184 46.45 -18.10 25.72
N THR A 185 45.88 -17.26 26.57
CA THR A 185 45.82 -15.82 26.37
C THR A 185 47.12 -15.09 26.64
N GLU A 186 48.00 -15.65 27.48
CA GLU A 186 49.28 -15.01 27.84
C GLU A 186 50.32 -15.17 26.73
N VAL A 187 50.34 -16.32 26.06
CA VAL A 187 51.30 -16.62 24.97
C VAL A 187 50.67 -16.58 23.58
N SER A 188 49.36 -16.30 23.49
CA SER A 188 48.60 -16.29 22.24
C SER A 188 48.87 -17.53 21.38
N ARG A 189 48.72 -18.70 22.00
CA ARG A 189 48.98 -20.01 21.40
C ARG A 189 47.76 -20.91 21.54
N VAL A 190 47.45 -21.64 20.47
CA VAL A 190 46.35 -22.60 20.43
C VAL A 190 46.71 -23.83 21.28
N ILE A 191 45.81 -24.19 22.20
CA ILE A 191 45.90 -25.38 23.05
C ILE A 191 45.25 -26.57 22.34
N ALA A 192 44.05 -26.36 21.78
CA ALA A 192 43.27 -27.37 21.09
C ALA A 192 42.30 -26.76 20.09
N THR A 193 41.98 -27.52 19.04
CA THR A 193 40.97 -27.16 18.03
C THR A 193 40.14 -28.39 17.66
N THR A 194 38.90 -28.18 17.22
CA THR A 194 38.15 -29.25 16.55
C THR A 194 38.82 -29.61 15.21
N PRO A 195 38.68 -30.85 14.69
CA PRO A 195 39.39 -31.30 13.49
C PRO A 195 39.13 -30.47 12.23
N ALA A 196 37.93 -29.88 12.09
CA ALA A 196 37.53 -29.07 10.93
C ALA A 196 38.06 -27.62 10.97
N THR A 197 38.83 -27.26 12.00
CA THR A 197 39.26 -25.88 12.27
C THR A 197 40.71 -25.64 11.88
N ASP A 198 40.97 -24.60 11.08
CA ASP A 198 42.32 -24.09 10.87
C ASP A 198 42.79 -23.26 12.07
N ALA A 199 43.76 -23.80 12.81
CA ALA A 199 44.35 -23.18 14.00
C ALA A 199 44.99 -21.80 13.72
N ASN A 200 45.60 -21.61 12.55
CA ASN A 200 46.26 -20.35 12.22
C ASN A 200 45.23 -19.27 11.88
N ALA A 201 44.19 -19.63 11.13
CA ALA A 201 43.11 -18.72 10.78
C ALA A 201 42.37 -18.21 12.03
N ILE A 202 42.02 -19.11 12.96
CA ILE A 202 41.35 -18.71 14.21
C ILE A 202 42.29 -17.89 15.12
N LEU A 203 43.57 -18.22 15.16
CA LEU A 203 44.53 -17.44 15.95
C LEU A 203 44.68 -16.01 15.40
N ALA A 204 44.61 -15.84 14.08
CA ALA A 204 44.58 -14.51 13.47
C ALA A 204 43.33 -13.73 13.93
N VAL A 205 42.14 -14.35 13.90
CA VAL A 205 40.89 -13.76 14.39
C VAL A 205 41.01 -13.31 15.86
N TYR A 206 41.56 -14.16 16.73
CA TYR A 206 41.76 -13.81 18.14
C TYR A 206 42.68 -12.59 18.35
N ARG A 207 43.71 -12.45 17.51
CA ARG A 207 44.71 -11.36 17.60
C ARG A 207 44.19 -10.03 17.04
N THR A 208 43.29 -10.07 16.08
CA THR A 208 42.83 -8.88 15.34
C THR A 208 41.45 -8.39 15.75
N GLU A 209 40.56 -9.25 16.26
CA GLU A 209 39.19 -8.86 16.57
C GLU A 209 38.99 -8.32 18.01
N PRO A 210 38.28 -7.17 18.17
CA PRO A 210 37.78 -6.75 19.47
C PRO A 210 36.72 -7.74 20.00
N PRO A 211 36.50 -7.85 21.33
CA PRO A 211 35.82 -8.98 21.96
C PRO A 211 34.37 -9.25 21.53
N VAL A 212 33.66 -8.26 20.97
CA VAL A 212 32.27 -8.42 20.51
C VAL A 212 32.00 -7.37 19.43
N ARG A 213 31.87 -7.80 18.18
CA ARG A 213 31.14 -7.03 17.16
C ARG A 213 29.91 -7.84 16.82
N ASP A 214 28.74 -7.21 16.91
CA ASP A 214 27.39 -7.81 16.82
C ASP A 214 27.08 -8.46 15.44
N ASP A 215 28.08 -8.60 14.57
CA ASP A 215 27.99 -9.06 13.18
C ASP A 215 29.23 -9.89 12.76
N SER A 216 30.09 -10.31 13.72
CA SER A 216 31.23 -11.20 13.41
C SER A 216 30.76 -12.65 13.34
N PRO A 217 31.23 -13.45 12.35
CA PRO A 217 30.98 -14.88 12.32
C PRO A 217 31.74 -15.65 13.41
N TYR A 218 32.41 -14.94 14.33
CA TYR A 218 33.16 -15.48 15.45
C TYR A 218 32.65 -14.93 16.77
N VAL A 219 32.62 -15.79 17.79
CA VAL A 219 32.42 -15.39 19.18
C VAL A 219 33.67 -15.73 19.97
N VAL A 220 34.20 -14.73 20.67
CA VAL A 220 35.35 -14.88 21.57
C VAL A 220 34.88 -14.76 23.01
N ARG A 221 35.23 -15.75 23.84
CA ARG A 221 35.01 -15.74 25.29
C ARG A 221 36.33 -15.93 26.00
N ARG A 222 36.60 -15.11 27.02
CA ARG A 222 37.82 -15.18 27.82
C ARG A 222 37.47 -15.65 29.23
N SER A 223 38.27 -16.55 29.78
CA SER A 223 38.18 -16.91 31.20
C SER A 223 38.58 -15.71 32.05
N VAL A 224 37.89 -15.56 33.18
CA VAL A 224 38.23 -14.56 34.21
C VAL A 224 39.28 -15.12 35.18
N SER A 225 39.37 -16.45 35.31
CA SER A 225 40.15 -17.11 36.36
C SER A 225 41.42 -17.80 35.86
N MET A 226 41.50 -18.09 34.56
CA MET A 226 42.61 -18.81 33.93
C MET A 226 43.06 -18.07 32.66
N PRO A 227 44.31 -18.25 32.20
CA PRO A 227 44.80 -17.65 30.96
C PRO A 227 44.26 -18.39 29.72
N LEU A 228 42.93 -18.52 29.63
CA LEU A 228 42.22 -19.27 28.61
C LEU A 228 41.23 -18.37 27.86
N ALA A 229 41.15 -18.55 26.55
CA ALA A 229 40.09 -18.01 25.71
C ALA A 229 39.57 -19.10 24.79
N VAL A 230 38.29 -19.00 24.46
CA VAL A 230 37.64 -19.85 23.46
C VAL A 230 37.17 -18.98 22.32
N VAL A 231 37.43 -19.44 21.10
CA VAL A 231 36.89 -18.87 19.86
C VAL A 231 36.01 -19.90 19.19
N VAL A 232 34.77 -19.51 18.91
CA VAL A 232 33.80 -20.34 18.19
C VAL A 232 33.43 -19.66 16.88
N SER A 233 33.42 -20.41 15.78
CA SER A 233 33.07 -19.90 14.45
C SER A 233 31.74 -20.46 13.94
N ALA A 234 30.94 -19.60 13.32
CA ALA A 234 29.74 -19.98 12.58
C ALA A 234 30.06 -20.91 11.40
N PRO A 235 29.14 -21.79 10.99
CA PRO A 235 29.30 -22.58 9.79
C PRO A 235 29.34 -21.75 8.52
N HIS A 236 30.16 -22.18 7.55
CA HIS A 236 30.12 -21.59 6.20
C HIS A 236 28.82 -21.98 5.49
N GLN A 237 27.78 -21.17 5.65
CA GLN A 237 26.52 -21.40 4.97
C GLN A 237 26.61 -21.04 3.48
N THR A 238 26.14 -21.96 2.63
CA THR A 238 25.95 -21.70 1.20
C THR A 238 24.75 -20.79 0.95
N LEU A 239 24.76 -20.03 -0.16
CA LEU A 239 23.66 -19.11 -0.54
C LEU A 239 22.28 -19.81 -0.52
N ARG A 240 22.23 -21.09 -0.93
CA ARG A 240 21.02 -21.90 -0.97
C ARG A 240 20.47 -22.25 0.42
N GLN A 241 21.34 -22.48 1.40
CA GLN A 241 20.93 -22.70 2.79
C GLN A 241 20.40 -21.41 3.41
N ARG A 242 21.08 -20.27 3.18
CA ARG A 242 20.60 -18.96 3.64
C ARG A 242 19.20 -18.65 3.14
N LEU A 243 18.93 -18.91 1.85
CA LEU A 243 17.60 -18.72 1.25
C LEU A 243 16.52 -19.63 1.86
N ARG A 244 16.89 -20.83 2.32
CA ARG A 244 15.94 -21.76 2.98
C ARG A 244 15.65 -21.38 4.43
N THR A 245 16.63 -20.84 5.15
CA THR A 245 16.50 -20.44 6.55
C THR A 245 15.94 -19.03 6.73
N LEU A 246 15.71 -18.29 5.64
CA LEU A 246 15.05 -17.00 5.70
C LEU A 246 13.65 -17.16 6.33
N PRO A 247 13.28 -16.37 7.33
CA PRO A 247 11.99 -16.47 7.98
C PRO A 247 10.89 -15.96 7.04
N TRP A 248 10.36 -16.86 6.21
CA TRP A 248 9.35 -16.60 5.20
C TRP A 248 8.12 -15.87 5.75
N GLY A 249 7.80 -16.03 7.04
CA GLY A 249 6.71 -15.30 7.69
C GLY A 249 6.84 -13.77 7.61
N TRP A 250 8.05 -13.21 7.76
CA TRP A 250 8.26 -11.76 7.66
C TRP A 250 8.15 -11.25 6.22
N LEU A 251 8.60 -12.05 5.25
CA LEU A 251 8.49 -11.74 3.83
C LEU A 251 7.04 -11.81 3.34
N LEU A 252 6.35 -12.90 3.66
CA LEU A 252 4.94 -13.11 3.32
C LEU A 252 4.06 -12.07 4.02
N GLY A 253 4.35 -11.75 5.29
CA GLY A 253 3.67 -10.67 6.02
C GLY A 253 3.83 -9.32 5.33
N GLY A 254 5.03 -8.96 4.89
CA GLY A 254 5.28 -7.74 4.12
C GLY A 254 4.48 -7.68 2.82
N VAL A 255 4.41 -8.80 2.07
CA VAL A 255 3.63 -8.89 0.83
C VAL A 255 2.13 -8.72 1.10
N VAL A 256 1.58 -9.41 2.11
CA VAL A 256 0.16 -9.33 2.46
C VAL A 256 -0.24 -7.90 2.86
N VAL A 257 0.57 -7.24 3.70
CA VAL A 257 0.34 -5.84 4.10
C VAL A 257 0.41 -4.91 2.88
N GLY A 258 1.37 -5.13 1.98
CA GLY A 258 1.50 -4.34 0.75
C GLY A 258 0.28 -4.47 -0.17
N LEU A 259 -0.24 -5.69 -0.36
CA LEU A 259 -1.45 -5.94 -1.16
C LEU A 259 -2.70 -5.31 -0.53
N ALA A 260 -2.83 -5.34 0.79
CA ALA A 260 -3.96 -4.72 1.50
C ALA A 260 -3.94 -3.19 1.35
N LEU A 261 -2.79 -2.55 1.51
CA LEU A 261 -2.63 -1.10 1.34
C LEU A 261 -2.89 -0.66 -0.10
N ALA A 262 -2.39 -1.41 -1.09
CA ALA A 262 -2.65 -1.14 -2.50
C ALA A 262 -4.15 -1.24 -2.84
N SER A 263 -4.83 -2.28 -2.32
CA SER A 263 -6.27 -2.49 -2.52
C SER A 263 -7.11 -1.39 -1.88
N TRP A 264 -6.75 -0.97 -0.67
CA TRP A 264 -7.41 0.14 0.03
C TRP A 264 -7.26 1.47 -0.73
N ALA A 265 -6.04 1.78 -1.19
CA ALA A 265 -5.78 2.97 -2.00
C ALA A 265 -6.59 2.94 -3.31
N ALA A 266 -6.54 1.83 -4.05
CA ALA A 266 -7.31 1.67 -5.28
C ALA A 266 -8.81 1.87 -5.05
N PHE A 267 -9.38 1.25 -4.01
CA PHE A 267 -10.79 1.40 -3.67
C PHE A 267 -11.19 2.85 -3.33
N PHE A 268 -10.38 3.53 -2.52
CA PHE A 268 -10.67 4.90 -2.11
C PHE A 268 -10.59 5.90 -3.26
N PHE A 269 -9.56 5.80 -4.11
CA PHE A 269 -9.36 6.71 -5.23
C PHE A 269 -10.32 6.45 -6.39
N VAL A 270 -10.60 5.18 -6.73
CA VAL A 270 -11.54 4.84 -7.82
C VAL A 270 -12.96 5.28 -7.47
N ARG A 271 -13.39 5.14 -6.22
CA ARG A 271 -14.74 5.60 -5.81
C ARG A 271 -14.90 7.13 -5.90
N ARG A 272 -13.92 7.90 -5.41
CA ARG A 272 -13.92 9.38 -5.44
C ARG A 272 -13.85 9.94 -6.87
N LEU A 273 -13.23 9.20 -7.78
CA LEU A 273 -13.05 9.62 -9.19
C LEU A 273 -14.13 9.05 -10.13
N SER A 274 -15.06 8.23 -9.64
CA SER A 274 -16.14 7.72 -10.46
C SER A 274 -17.12 8.85 -10.83
N PRO A 275 -17.58 8.93 -12.09
CA PRO A 275 -18.59 9.92 -12.50
C PRO A 275 -19.84 9.92 -11.62
N ARG A 276 -20.24 8.74 -11.13
CA ARG A 276 -21.37 8.55 -10.20
C ARG A 276 -21.15 9.25 -8.86
N GLY A 277 -19.98 9.02 -8.24
CA GLY A 277 -19.64 9.64 -6.97
C GLY A 277 -19.52 11.16 -7.08
N GLN A 278 -19.02 11.66 -8.21
CA GLN A 278 -18.93 13.10 -8.47
C GLN A 278 -20.31 13.74 -8.62
N LEU A 279 -21.24 13.11 -9.35
CA LEU A 279 -22.58 13.65 -9.56
C LEU A 279 -23.40 13.67 -8.26
N SER A 280 -23.32 12.60 -7.45
CA SER A 280 -23.97 12.56 -6.13
C SER A 280 -23.42 13.63 -5.17
N ASP A 281 -22.10 13.85 -5.16
CA ASP A 281 -21.48 14.93 -4.35
C ASP A 281 -21.87 16.32 -4.89
N ALA A 282 -22.03 16.48 -6.20
CA ALA A 282 -22.48 17.73 -6.83
C ALA A 282 -23.90 18.12 -6.42
N VAL A 283 -24.84 17.17 -6.40
CA VAL A 283 -26.21 17.37 -5.88
C VAL A 283 -26.14 17.80 -4.42
N ARG A 284 -25.40 17.08 -3.58
CA ARG A 284 -25.25 17.42 -2.14
C ARG A 284 -24.62 18.79 -1.89
N ARG A 285 -23.84 19.32 -2.82
CA ARG A 285 -23.13 20.60 -2.71
C ARG A 285 -23.79 21.75 -3.49
N HIS A 286 -24.97 21.54 -4.07
CA HIS A 286 -25.68 22.54 -4.88
C HIS A 286 -24.79 23.16 -5.99
N GLN A 287 -24.12 22.29 -6.77
CA GLN A 287 -23.19 22.71 -7.83
C GLN A 287 -23.86 22.97 -9.19
N PHE A 288 -25.18 22.85 -9.27
CA PHE A 288 -25.93 23.12 -10.49
C PHE A 288 -26.31 24.59 -10.52
N ILE A 289 -25.99 25.24 -11.64
CA ILE A 289 -26.34 26.63 -11.92
C ILE A 289 -27.29 26.66 -13.11
N VAL A 290 -28.07 27.73 -13.24
CA VAL A 290 -29.04 27.91 -14.31
C VAL A 290 -28.56 29.02 -15.24
N ALA A 291 -28.64 28.77 -16.55
CA ALA A 291 -28.52 29.79 -17.57
C ALA A 291 -29.87 29.96 -18.27
N TYR A 292 -30.24 31.19 -18.62
CA TYR A 292 -31.55 31.54 -19.15
C TYR A 292 -31.42 31.90 -20.62
N GLN A 293 -31.99 31.08 -21.50
CA GLN A 293 -32.00 31.38 -22.93
C GLN A 293 -33.27 32.16 -23.29
N PRO A 294 -33.17 33.41 -23.80
CA PRO A 294 -34.36 34.20 -24.10
C PRO A 294 -35.25 33.56 -25.18
N ILE A 295 -36.55 33.55 -24.92
CA ILE A 295 -37.59 33.21 -25.89
C ILE A 295 -38.23 34.52 -26.35
N VAL A 296 -38.32 34.70 -27.67
CA VAL A 296 -38.81 35.93 -28.29
C VAL A 296 -40.05 35.67 -29.13
N ASP A 297 -40.96 36.64 -29.17
CA ASP A 297 -42.02 36.70 -30.16
C ASP A 297 -41.41 37.13 -31.50
N LEU A 298 -41.53 36.29 -32.53
CA LEU A 298 -40.84 36.48 -33.81
C LEU A 298 -41.36 37.69 -34.59
N ALA A 299 -42.62 38.07 -34.39
CA ALA A 299 -43.24 39.21 -35.06
C ALA A 299 -42.80 40.54 -34.44
N THR A 300 -42.81 40.63 -33.11
CA THR A 300 -42.51 41.86 -32.38
C THR A 300 -41.05 42.00 -31.97
N ARG A 301 -40.28 40.90 -32.02
CA ARG A 301 -38.91 40.79 -31.51
C ARG A 301 -38.78 41.07 -30.00
N ARG A 302 -39.89 41.05 -29.27
CA ARG A 302 -39.91 41.24 -27.83
C ARG A 302 -39.62 39.93 -27.11
N CYS A 303 -38.80 40.00 -26.06
CA CYS A 303 -38.61 38.87 -25.15
C CYS A 303 -39.91 38.62 -24.38
N VAL A 304 -40.36 37.37 -24.35
CA VAL A 304 -41.59 36.92 -23.65
C VAL A 304 -41.27 35.98 -22.49
N GLY A 305 -40.08 35.40 -22.46
CA GLY A 305 -39.68 34.50 -21.40
C GLY A 305 -38.26 33.99 -21.58
N ALA A 306 -37.90 32.95 -20.85
CA ALA A 306 -36.66 32.21 -21.06
C ALA A 306 -36.80 30.72 -20.78
N GLU A 307 -35.99 29.92 -21.44
CA GLU A 307 -35.76 28.54 -21.03
C GLU A 307 -34.65 28.46 -19.97
N ALA A 308 -34.94 27.80 -18.86
CA ALA A 308 -33.97 27.52 -17.81
C ALA A 308 -33.12 26.29 -18.16
N LEU A 309 -31.87 26.55 -18.52
CA LEU A 309 -30.91 25.55 -18.95
C LEU A 309 -29.93 25.23 -17.82
N VAL A 310 -30.07 24.04 -17.23
CA VAL A 310 -29.17 23.57 -16.18
C VAL A 310 -27.74 23.40 -16.70
N ARG A 311 -26.78 23.76 -15.86
CA ARG A 311 -25.34 23.66 -16.09
C ARG A 311 -24.69 23.14 -14.83
N TRP A 312 -23.79 22.16 -14.95
CA TRP A 312 -23.05 21.68 -13.79
C TRP A 312 -21.72 22.43 -13.66
N LYS A 313 -21.60 23.25 -12.61
CA LYS A 313 -20.35 23.93 -12.26
C LYS A 313 -19.44 22.98 -11.51
N TYR A 314 -18.49 22.40 -12.22
CA TYR A 314 -17.51 21.48 -11.66
C TYR A 314 -16.12 22.13 -11.66
N HIS A 315 -15.67 22.55 -10.47
CA HIS A 315 -14.47 23.37 -10.30
C HIS A 315 -14.57 24.65 -11.16
N ASP A 316 -13.58 24.92 -12.00
CA ASP A 316 -13.55 26.09 -12.90
C ASP A 316 -14.17 25.80 -14.28
N ARG A 317 -14.94 24.71 -14.42
CA ARG A 317 -15.53 24.29 -15.69
C ARG A 317 -17.03 24.20 -15.59
N ILE A 318 -17.68 24.52 -16.71
CA ILE A 318 -19.11 24.30 -16.90
C ILE A 318 -19.29 23.04 -17.75
N VAL A 319 -19.98 22.06 -17.19
CA VAL A 319 -20.34 20.82 -17.88
C VAL A 319 -21.76 20.95 -18.43
N ARG A 320 -21.92 20.66 -19.73
CA ARG A 320 -23.20 20.70 -20.44
C ARG A 320 -24.13 19.55 -20.00
N PRO A 321 -25.46 19.75 -20.04
CA PRO A 321 -26.46 18.76 -19.63
C PRO A 321 -26.30 17.41 -20.34
N ASP A 322 -25.99 17.40 -21.64
CA ASP A 322 -25.79 16.20 -22.46
C ASP A 322 -24.78 15.21 -21.85
N HIS A 323 -23.82 15.70 -21.05
CA HIS A 323 -22.81 14.87 -20.39
C HIS A 323 -23.21 14.29 -19.04
N PHE A 324 -24.21 14.86 -18.35
CA PHE A 324 -24.55 14.46 -16.98
C PHE A 324 -26.02 14.08 -16.78
N ILE A 325 -26.96 14.57 -17.59
CA ILE A 325 -28.39 14.24 -17.48
C ILE A 325 -28.65 12.74 -17.67
N PRO A 326 -28.12 12.05 -18.71
CA PRO A 326 -28.34 10.60 -18.83
C PRO A 326 -27.82 9.80 -17.63
N LEU A 327 -26.72 10.28 -17.02
CA LEU A 327 -26.18 9.68 -15.81
C LEU A 327 -27.05 9.99 -14.59
N ALA A 328 -27.59 11.20 -14.48
CA ALA A 328 -28.48 11.60 -13.40
C ALA A 328 -29.76 10.77 -13.41
N GLU A 329 -30.37 10.57 -14.57
CA GLU A 329 -31.56 9.73 -14.75
C GLU A 329 -31.30 8.29 -14.32
N HIS A 330 -30.23 7.67 -14.84
CA HIS A 330 -29.88 6.30 -14.49
C HIS A 330 -29.55 6.13 -12.99
N GLN A 331 -29.07 7.17 -12.31
CA GLN A 331 -28.76 7.13 -10.88
C GLN A 331 -29.93 7.58 -9.99
N GLY A 332 -31.08 7.96 -10.55
CA GLY A 332 -32.21 8.49 -9.79
C GLY A 332 -31.92 9.85 -9.13
N LEU A 333 -30.95 10.61 -9.64
CA LEU A 333 -30.57 11.92 -9.13
C LEU A 333 -31.26 13.07 -9.87
N ILE A 334 -31.93 12.81 -10.99
CA ILE A 334 -32.49 13.85 -11.86
C ILE A 334 -33.54 14.70 -11.16
N GLN A 335 -34.46 14.09 -10.41
CA GLN A 335 -35.51 14.80 -9.67
C GLN A 335 -34.94 15.81 -8.66
N ALA A 336 -33.86 15.42 -7.96
CA ALA A 336 -33.17 16.32 -7.02
C ALA A 336 -32.45 17.48 -7.73
N ILE A 337 -32.00 17.29 -8.98
CA ILE A 337 -31.44 18.37 -9.80
C ILE A 337 -32.57 19.30 -10.26
N THR A 338 -33.71 18.75 -10.69
CA THR A 338 -34.90 19.52 -11.06
C THR A 338 -35.36 20.43 -9.91
N ASP A 339 -35.40 19.90 -8.68
CA ASP A 339 -35.76 20.69 -7.50
C ASP A 339 -34.77 21.84 -7.26
N GLN A 340 -33.46 21.60 -7.40
CA GLN A 340 -32.44 22.65 -7.29
C GLN A 340 -32.54 23.71 -8.40
N VAL A 341 -32.93 23.31 -9.61
CA VAL A 341 -33.17 24.24 -10.71
C VAL A 341 -34.34 25.15 -10.37
N LEU A 342 -35.45 24.61 -9.86
CA LEU A 342 -36.59 25.40 -9.40
C LEU A 342 -36.19 26.39 -8.30
N ASP A 343 -35.50 25.92 -7.26
CA ASP A 343 -35.02 26.76 -6.17
C ASP A 343 -34.14 27.92 -6.70
N THR A 344 -33.27 27.62 -7.67
CA THR A 344 -32.38 28.62 -8.29
C THR A 344 -33.18 29.65 -9.10
N ILE A 345 -34.15 29.22 -9.89
CA ILE A 345 -35.02 30.12 -10.68
C ILE A 345 -35.78 31.06 -9.74
N LEU A 346 -36.38 30.53 -8.69
CA LEU A 346 -37.13 31.33 -7.72
C LEU A 346 -36.23 32.30 -6.96
N LEU A 347 -35.01 31.88 -6.60
CA LEU A 347 -34.03 32.73 -5.96
C LEU A 347 -33.54 33.86 -6.86
N GLU A 348 -33.26 33.57 -8.14
CA GLU A 348 -32.64 34.52 -9.06
C GLU A 348 -33.64 35.42 -9.79
N LEU A 349 -34.82 34.89 -10.12
CA LEU A 349 -35.84 35.55 -10.96
C LEU A 349 -37.19 35.75 -10.26
N GLY A 350 -37.42 35.26 -9.05
CA GLY A 350 -38.71 35.36 -8.36
C GLY A 350 -39.27 36.77 -8.27
N ASP A 351 -38.46 37.74 -7.83
CA ASP A 351 -38.84 39.16 -7.77
C ASP A 351 -39.13 39.77 -9.16
N PHE A 352 -38.37 39.35 -10.17
CA PHE A 352 -38.58 39.79 -11.55
C PHE A 352 -39.92 39.27 -12.08
N LEU A 353 -40.19 37.97 -11.92
CA LEU A 353 -41.43 37.35 -12.36
C LEU A 353 -42.64 37.94 -11.65
N LYS A 354 -42.57 38.11 -10.33
CA LYS A 354 -43.63 38.75 -9.54
C LYS A 354 -43.96 40.17 -10.04
N ARG A 355 -42.95 40.94 -10.44
CA ARG A 355 -43.13 42.32 -10.92
C ARG A 355 -43.63 42.38 -12.36
N TYR A 356 -43.23 41.42 -13.18
CA TYR A 356 -43.49 41.40 -14.63
C TYR A 356 -44.30 40.15 -15.00
N PRO A 357 -45.62 40.18 -14.77
CA PRO A 357 -46.53 39.06 -15.00
C PRO A 357 -46.54 38.53 -16.43
N GLU A 358 -46.07 39.33 -17.40
CA GLU A 358 -45.99 38.97 -18.81
C GLU A 358 -44.85 38.01 -19.17
N TYR A 359 -43.87 37.83 -18.28
CA TYR A 359 -42.74 36.92 -18.50
C TYR A 359 -42.96 35.56 -17.86
N TYR A 360 -42.49 34.52 -18.55
CA TYR A 360 -42.42 33.16 -18.05
C TYR A 360 -41.00 32.58 -18.10
N VAL A 361 -40.78 31.51 -17.34
CA VAL A 361 -39.59 30.66 -17.39
C VAL A 361 -40.01 29.22 -17.63
N SER A 362 -39.45 28.59 -18.66
CA SER A 362 -39.63 27.16 -18.90
C SER A 362 -38.65 26.31 -18.09
N VAL A 363 -39.13 25.21 -17.51
CA VAL A 363 -38.32 24.22 -16.77
C VAL A 363 -38.42 22.86 -17.43
N ASN A 364 -37.27 22.29 -17.75
CA ASN A 364 -37.15 20.96 -18.33
C ASN A 364 -37.43 19.86 -17.29
N LEU A 365 -38.39 18.97 -17.57
CA LEU A 365 -38.75 17.82 -16.75
C LEU A 365 -38.40 16.49 -17.42
N SER A 366 -37.86 15.61 -16.60
CA SER A 366 -37.50 14.25 -16.98
C SER A 366 -38.69 13.29 -16.89
N ALA A 367 -38.58 12.10 -17.50
CA ALA A 367 -39.65 11.10 -17.44
C ALA A 367 -40.10 10.77 -16.00
N PRO A 368 -39.19 10.58 -15.02
CA PRO A 368 -39.58 10.36 -13.62
C PRO A 368 -40.35 11.52 -12.96
N ASP A 369 -40.17 12.77 -13.42
CA ASP A 369 -40.91 13.92 -12.90
C ASP A 369 -42.35 13.98 -13.44
N LEU A 370 -42.62 13.29 -14.56
CA LEU A 370 -43.91 13.30 -15.25
C LEU A 370 -44.74 12.03 -15.02
N THR A 371 -44.24 11.05 -14.25
CA THR A 371 -45.01 9.86 -13.85
C THR A 371 -45.62 9.98 -12.46
N THR A 372 -45.31 11.04 -11.71
CA THR A 372 -45.83 11.26 -10.35
C THR A 372 -46.14 12.73 -10.11
N HIS A 373 -47.04 13.03 -9.17
CA HIS A 373 -47.37 14.41 -8.77
C HIS A 373 -46.27 15.13 -7.96
N ARG A 374 -45.15 14.44 -7.67
CA ARG A 374 -44.07 14.90 -6.80
C ARG A 374 -43.58 16.31 -7.13
N PHE A 375 -43.29 16.59 -8.40
CA PHE A 375 -42.75 17.89 -8.77
C PHE A 375 -43.79 19.00 -8.62
N LEU A 376 -45.06 18.73 -8.95
CA LEU A 376 -46.16 19.69 -8.76
C LEU A 376 -46.37 20.01 -7.27
N ASP A 377 -46.26 19.00 -6.39
CA ASP A 377 -46.35 19.15 -4.93
C ASP A 377 -45.23 20.04 -4.35
N VAL A 378 -44.05 20.07 -5.00
CA VAL A 378 -42.95 20.97 -4.64
C VAL A 378 -43.12 22.35 -5.27
N LEU A 379 -43.51 22.40 -6.56
CA LEU A 379 -43.63 23.61 -7.35
C LEU A 379 -44.69 24.56 -6.79
N GLY A 380 -45.91 24.09 -6.57
CA GLY A 380 -47.05 24.91 -6.17
C GLY A 380 -46.78 25.74 -4.90
N PRO A 381 -46.37 25.12 -3.78
CA PRO A 381 -46.00 25.84 -2.57
C PRO A 381 -44.83 26.81 -2.78
N ALA A 382 -43.82 26.44 -3.57
CA ALA A 382 -42.63 27.26 -3.78
C ALA A 382 -42.94 28.55 -4.54
N ILE A 383 -43.74 28.48 -5.62
CA ILE A 383 -44.14 29.67 -6.39
C ILE A 383 -45.10 30.56 -5.59
N ALA A 384 -46.00 29.96 -4.80
CA ALA A 384 -46.96 30.69 -3.97
C ALA A 384 -46.26 31.51 -2.88
N GLN A 385 -45.23 30.94 -2.24
CA GLN A 385 -44.41 31.65 -1.25
C GLN A 385 -43.69 32.87 -1.83
N GLN A 386 -43.26 32.80 -3.09
CA GLN A 386 -42.58 33.90 -3.77
C GLN A 386 -43.56 34.91 -4.41
N GLY A 387 -44.85 34.57 -4.51
CA GLY A 387 -45.84 35.37 -5.23
C GLY A 387 -45.65 35.35 -6.74
N VAL A 388 -45.03 34.31 -7.28
CA VAL A 388 -44.96 34.02 -8.71
C VAL A 388 -46.25 33.32 -9.12
N ARG A 389 -46.84 33.75 -10.23
CA ARG A 389 -48.11 33.14 -10.69
C ARG A 389 -47.84 31.82 -11.42
N PRO A 390 -48.74 30.82 -11.33
CA PRO A 390 -48.54 29.53 -11.98
C PRO A 390 -48.26 29.64 -13.49
N GLU A 391 -48.91 30.59 -14.17
CA GLU A 391 -48.78 30.83 -15.61
C GLU A 391 -47.39 31.35 -16.01
N GLN A 392 -46.51 31.64 -15.05
CA GLN A 392 -45.15 32.11 -15.30
C GLN A 392 -44.10 30.99 -15.25
N ILE A 393 -44.47 29.79 -14.81
CA ILE A 393 -43.59 28.62 -14.86
C ILE A 393 -44.18 27.65 -15.88
N HIS A 394 -43.48 27.51 -17.00
CA HIS A 394 -43.86 26.58 -18.07
C HIS A 394 -43.07 25.29 -17.91
N ILE A 395 -43.67 24.17 -18.30
CA ILE A 395 -43.08 22.84 -18.19
C ILE A 395 -42.68 22.36 -19.58
N GLU A 396 -41.43 21.93 -19.73
CA GLU A 396 -40.93 21.33 -20.96
C GLU A 396 -40.70 19.84 -20.75
N ALA A 397 -41.33 19.02 -21.58
CA ALA A 397 -41.27 17.57 -21.51
C ALA A 397 -40.67 17.02 -22.81
N THR A 398 -39.61 16.21 -22.71
CA THR A 398 -39.08 15.52 -23.90
C THR A 398 -40.03 14.42 -24.38
N GLU A 399 -39.96 14.03 -25.65
CA GLU A 399 -40.72 12.89 -26.19
C GLU A 399 -40.57 11.59 -25.37
N ARG A 400 -39.39 11.35 -24.78
CA ARG A 400 -39.12 10.14 -23.97
C ARG A 400 -39.89 10.14 -22.66
N SER A 401 -40.32 11.30 -22.18
CA SER A 401 -41.14 11.42 -20.98
C SER A 401 -42.52 10.79 -21.13
N PHE A 402 -42.94 10.49 -22.35
CA PHE A 402 -44.27 9.96 -22.67
C PHE A 402 -44.30 8.43 -22.88
N LEU A 403 -43.23 7.72 -22.52
CA LEU A 403 -43.17 6.24 -22.62
C LEU A 403 -44.24 5.55 -21.75
N ASP A 404 -44.55 6.12 -20.58
CA ASP A 404 -45.72 5.75 -19.77
C ASP A 404 -46.85 6.75 -20.02
N ALA A 405 -47.53 6.57 -21.15
CA ALA A 405 -48.45 7.55 -21.69
C ALA A 405 -49.64 7.86 -20.75
N ASP A 406 -50.13 6.87 -19.99
CA ASP A 406 -51.28 7.07 -19.11
C ASP A 406 -50.90 7.89 -17.87
N ALA A 407 -49.78 7.57 -17.22
CA ALA A 407 -49.27 8.33 -16.09
C ALA A 407 -48.88 9.77 -16.49
N ALA A 408 -48.17 9.91 -17.61
CA ALA A 408 -47.80 11.22 -18.14
C ALA A 408 -49.02 12.08 -18.48
N LYS A 409 -50.09 11.48 -19.03
CA LYS A 409 -51.32 12.19 -19.38
C LYS A 409 -52.00 12.78 -18.15
N GLU A 410 -52.09 12.00 -17.07
CA GLU A 410 -52.67 12.45 -15.81
C GLU A 410 -51.88 13.63 -15.23
N VAL A 411 -50.56 13.49 -15.10
CA VAL A 411 -49.70 14.50 -14.50
C VAL A 411 -49.65 15.79 -15.34
N ILE A 412 -49.62 15.69 -16.67
CA ILE A 412 -49.70 16.85 -17.56
C ILE A 412 -51.04 17.56 -17.42
N GLY A 413 -52.14 16.81 -17.30
CA GLY A 413 -53.45 17.36 -16.98
C GLY A 413 -53.42 18.16 -15.67
N ALA A 414 -52.81 17.60 -14.62
CA ALA A 414 -52.68 18.25 -13.33
C ALA A 414 -51.84 19.55 -13.39
N PHE A 415 -50.72 19.58 -14.13
CA PHE A 415 -49.96 20.81 -14.34
C PHE A 415 -50.79 21.91 -14.99
N ARG A 416 -51.57 21.56 -16.01
CA ARG A 416 -52.44 22.52 -16.71
C ARG A 416 -53.60 23.01 -15.86
N GLU A 417 -54.23 22.11 -15.10
CA GLU A 417 -55.27 22.49 -14.15
C GLU A 417 -54.74 23.41 -13.04
N ALA A 418 -53.47 23.25 -12.66
CA ALA A 418 -52.77 24.15 -11.76
C ALA A 418 -52.32 25.48 -12.41
N GLY A 419 -52.49 25.64 -13.72
CA GLY A 419 -52.20 26.88 -14.45
C GLY A 419 -50.83 26.91 -15.15
N HIS A 420 -50.10 25.81 -15.20
CA HIS A 420 -48.81 25.73 -15.90
C HIS A 420 -49.01 25.31 -17.36
N ALA A 421 -48.45 26.08 -18.30
CA ALA A 421 -48.40 25.66 -19.69
C ALA A 421 -47.40 24.51 -19.86
N VAL A 422 -47.76 23.52 -20.68
CA VAL A 422 -46.92 22.35 -20.96
C VAL A 422 -46.51 22.32 -22.43
N TYR A 423 -45.21 22.30 -22.68
CA TYR A 423 -44.60 22.20 -24.00
C TYR A 423 -43.95 20.84 -24.20
N LEU A 424 -44.10 20.31 -25.42
CA LEU A 424 -43.38 19.13 -25.87
C LEU A 424 -42.08 19.56 -26.55
N ASP A 425 -40.96 19.11 -26.00
CA ASP A 425 -39.60 19.44 -26.43
C ASP A 425 -39.00 18.38 -27.37
N ASP A 426 -38.01 18.79 -28.17
CA ASP A 426 -37.30 17.95 -29.15
C ASP A 426 -38.21 17.22 -30.16
N PHE A 427 -39.35 17.82 -30.52
CA PHE A 427 -40.34 17.16 -31.36
C PHE A 427 -39.80 16.82 -32.76
N GLY A 428 -39.96 15.57 -33.17
CA GLY A 428 -39.53 15.03 -34.47
C GLY A 428 -38.20 14.28 -34.45
N THR A 429 -37.49 14.25 -33.31
CA THR A 429 -36.19 13.57 -33.18
C THR A 429 -36.30 12.11 -32.68
N GLY A 430 -37.51 11.64 -32.35
CA GLY A 430 -37.74 10.38 -31.63
C GLY A 430 -38.98 9.57 -32.00
N TYR A 431 -39.49 8.81 -31.02
CA TYR A 431 -40.51 7.76 -31.14
C TYR A 431 -41.97 8.27 -31.07
N SER A 432 -42.20 9.58 -30.99
CA SER A 432 -43.56 10.10 -30.79
C SER A 432 -44.48 9.71 -31.94
N SER A 433 -45.40 8.78 -31.65
CA SER A 433 -46.51 8.54 -32.55
C SER A 433 -47.43 9.76 -32.47
N LEU A 434 -47.78 10.32 -33.62
CA LEU A 434 -48.79 11.39 -33.75
C LEU A 434 -50.08 11.09 -32.95
N SER A 435 -50.40 9.80 -32.78
CA SER A 435 -51.52 9.33 -31.97
C SER A 435 -51.41 9.64 -30.47
N HIS A 436 -50.21 9.76 -29.91
CA HIS A 436 -50.05 10.18 -28.52
C HIS A 436 -50.30 11.68 -28.34
N LEU A 437 -49.83 12.48 -29.29
CA LEU A 437 -49.94 13.94 -29.23
C LEU A 437 -51.39 14.44 -29.27
N GLN A 438 -52.28 13.73 -29.99
CA GLN A 438 -53.73 14.00 -29.97
C GLN A 438 -54.38 13.72 -28.60
N ASN A 439 -53.79 12.82 -27.80
CA ASN A 439 -54.31 12.44 -26.50
C ASN A 439 -53.77 13.29 -25.35
N PHE A 440 -52.64 13.97 -25.57
CA PHE A 440 -52.07 14.89 -24.59
C PHE A 440 -52.63 16.28 -24.78
N ARG A 441 -53.16 16.81 -23.68
CA ARG A 441 -53.57 18.18 -23.56
C ARG A 441 -52.31 19.04 -23.38
N ILE A 442 -51.57 19.37 -24.43
CA ILE A 442 -50.40 20.28 -24.37
C ILE A 442 -50.76 21.69 -24.85
N ASP A 443 -49.89 22.67 -24.58
CA ASP A 443 -50.08 24.09 -24.95
C ASP A 443 -49.15 24.53 -26.09
N GLY A 444 -48.08 23.77 -26.38
CA GLY A 444 -47.17 24.07 -27.48
C GLY A 444 -46.14 23.00 -27.79
N LEU A 445 -45.47 23.20 -28.92
CA LEU A 445 -44.48 22.32 -29.51
C LEU A 445 -43.19 23.11 -29.76
N LYS A 446 -42.05 22.54 -29.33
CA LYS A 446 -40.72 23.06 -29.65
C LYS A 446 -40.15 22.31 -30.86
N ILE A 447 -39.75 23.05 -31.89
CA ILE A 447 -39.12 22.50 -33.09
C ILE A 447 -37.62 22.48 -32.88
N ASP A 448 -37.05 21.27 -32.82
CA ASP A 448 -35.60 21.10 -32.62
C ASP A 448 -34.77 21.82 -33.70
N LYS A 449 -33.58 22.26 -33.28
CA LYS A 449 -32.62 22.96 -34.12
C LYS A 449 -32.31 22.21 -35.41
N SER A 450 -32.22 20.88 -35.39
CA SER A 450 -31.86 20.11 -36.59
C SER A 450 -32.82 20.32 -37.76
N PHE A 451 -34.09 20.62 -37.48
CA PHE A 451 -35.07 20.98 -38.51
C PHE A 451 -34.98 22.44 -38.92
N VAL A 452 -34.74 23.35 -37.96
CA VAL A 452 -34.56 24.80 -38.22
C VAL A 452 -33.32 25.07 -39.07
N ASP A 453 -32.23 24.31 -38.90
CA ASP A 453 -31.01 24.45 -39.69
C ASP A 453 -31.23 24.20 -41.20
N THR A 454 -32.25 23.40 -41.54
CA THR A 454 -32.58 23.02 -42.93
C THR A 454 -33.55 23.97 -43.62
N VAL A 455 -34.11 24.94 -42.89
CA VAL A 455 -35.02 25.95 -43.42
C VAL A 455 -34.29 26.88 -44.40
N GLY A 456 -34.90 27.11 -45.56
CA GLY A 456 -34.37 27.99 -46.61
C GLY A 456 -33.31 27.34 -47.52
N GLN A 457 -33.04 26.05 -47.36
CA GLN A 457 -32.22 25.26 -48.27
C GLN A 457 -33.16 24.36 -49.10
N ASP A 458 -32.90 24.19 -50.41
CA ASP A 458 -33.70 23.37 -51.36
C ASP A 458 -33.62 21.85 -51.08
N ALA A 459 -33.61 21.44 -49.81
CA ALA A 459 -33.55 20.07 -49.34
C ALA A 459 -34.91 19.60 -48.81
N ALA A 460 -35.19 18.30 -48.94
CA ALA A 460 -36.41 17.66 -48.45
C ALA A 460 -36.67 17.86 -46.93
N SER A 461 -35.64 18.19 -46.15
CA SER A 461 -35.75 18.52 -44.72
C SER A 461 -36.38 19.88 -44.43
N SER A 462 -36.37 20.84 -45.38
CA SER A 462 -37.11 22.11 -45.22
C SER A 462 -38.63 21.89 -45.13
N SER A 463 -39.10 20.69 -45.50
CA SER A 463 -40.49 20.28 -45.36
C SER A 463 -40.87 19.88 -43.92
N VAL A 464 -39.96 19.33 -43.10
CA VAL A 464 -40.37 18.75 -41.80
C VAL A 464 -40.80 19.83 -40.81
N ALA A 465 -40.02 20.91 -40.66
CA ALA A 465 -40.41 22.05 -39.83
C ALA A 465 -41.78 22.62 -40.26
N SER A 466 -42.03 22.69 -41.57
CA SER A 466 -43.33 23.12 -42.11
C SER A 466 -44.47 22.20 -41.69
N HIS A 467 -44.30 20.88 -41.82
CA HIS A 467 -45.32 19.90 -41.41
C HIS A 467 -45.58 19.93 -39.89
N ILE A 468 -44.55 20.16 -39.08
CA ILE A 468 -44.71 20.31 -37.62
C ILE A 468 -45.57 21.55 -37.32
N ILE A 469 -45.34 22.67 -38.02
CA ILE A 469 -46.13 23.89 -37.86
C ILE A 469 -47.58 23.67 -38.32
N ASP A 470 -47.80 23.04 -39.47
CA ASP A 470 -49.14 22.76 -39.99
C ASP A 470 -49.94 21.83 -39.03
N MET A 471 -49.24 20.86 -38.42
CA MET A 471 -49.81 20.00 -37.39
C MET A 471 -50.13 20.77 -36.12
N ALA A 472 -49.22 21.62 -35.63
CA ALA A 472 -49.44 22.44 -34.45
C ALA A 472 -50.68 23.34 -34.62
N ALA A 473 -50.84 23.93 -35.80
CA ALA A 473 -52.02 24.71 -36.18
C ALA A 473 -53.31 23.86 -36.16
N THR A 474 -53.24 22.61 -36.64
CA THR A 474 -54.38 21.68 -36.62
C THR A 474 -54.79 21.30 -35.20
N LEU A 475 -53.83 21.27 -34.27
CA LEU A 475 -54.05 20.92 -32.86
C LEU A 475 -54.33 22.13 -31.97
N ASP A 476 -54.31 23.34 -32.53
CA ASP A 476 -54.46 24.62 -31.81
C ASP A 476 -53.42 24.80 -30.68
N VAL A 477 -52.16 24.41 -30.96
CA VAL A 477 -51.05 24.55 -30.02
C VAL A 477 -50.00 25.52 -30.55
N GLN A 478 -49.30 26.19 -29.64
CA GLN A 478 -48.27 27.17 -29.99
C GLN A 478 -47.01 26.51 -30.52
N VAL A 479 -46.23 27.23 -31.33
CA VAL A 479 -44.94 26.74 -31.84
C VAL A 479 -43.81 27.64 -31.37
N ILE A 480 -42.76 27.02 -30.85
CA ILE A 480 -41.49 27.64 -30.48
C ILE A 480 -40.40 27.00 -31.35
N ALA A 481 -39.72 27.79 -32.18
CA ALA A 481 -38.63 27.26 -33.01
C ALA A 481 -37.27 27.45 -32.33
N GLU A 482 -36.49 26.38 -32.24
CA GLU A 482 -35.19 26.38 -31.56
C GLU A 482 -34.00 26.56 -32.51
N GLY A 483 -32.90 27.07 -31.99
CA GLY A 483 -31.65 27.16 -32.74
C GLY A 483 -31.70 28.13 -33.92
N ILE A 484 -32.52 29.18 -33.86
CA ILE A 484 -32.55 30.22 -34.89
C ILE A 484 -31.24 31.02 -34.84
N GLU A 485 -30.47 31.00 -35.93
CA GLU A 485 -29.18 31.67 -36.04
C GLU A 485 -29.16 32.79 -37.10
N ARG A 486 -30.11 32.78 -38.04
CA ARG A 486 -30.17 33.72 -39.17
C ARG A 486 -31.55 34.35 -39.31
N GLU A 487 -31.58 35.60 -39.76
CA GLU A 487 -32.82 36.35 -40.02
C GLU A 487 -33.75 35.65 -41.02
N GLU A 488 -33.17 34.99 -42.02
CA GLU A 488 -33.92 34.21 -43.03
C GLU A 488 -34.72 33.07 -42.40
N GLN A 489 -34.16 32.39 -41.40
CA GLN A 489 -34.84 31.32 -40.67
C GLN A 489 -36.02 31.91 -39.88
N ALA A 490 -35.78 33.01 -39.15
CA ALA A 490 -36.83 33.69 -38.38
C ALA A 490 -37.99 34.16 -39.26
N ALA A 491 -37.68 34.78 -40.41
CA ALA A 491 -38.68 35.27 -41.35
C ALA A 491 -39.51 34.12 -41.96
N TYR A 492 -38.85 33.02 -42.35
CA TYR A 492 -39.53 31.84 -42.88
C TYR A 492 -40.46 31.21 -41.84
N LEU A 493 -39.95 30.98 -40.62
CA LEU A 493 -40.70 30.34 -39.54
C LEU A 493 -41.93 31.19 -39.15
N LEU A 494 -41.76 32.51 -39.05
CA LEU A 494 -42.86 33.44 -38.80
C LEU A 494 -43.91 33.40 -39.92
N ALA A 495 -43.48 33.42 -41.18
CA ALA A 495 -44.40 33.36 -42.33
C ALA A 495 -45.18 32.03 -42.38
N ARG A 496 -44.62 30.96 -41.82
CA ARG A 496 -45.29 29.66 -41.68
C ARG A 496 -46.23 29.57 -40.48
N GLY A 497 -46.15 30.50 -39.52
CA GLY A 497 -47.02 30.53 -38.34
C GLY A 497 -46.35 30.16 -37.03
N ALA A 498 -45.01 29.98 -37.01
CA ALA A 498 -44.29 29.89 -35.74
C ALA A 498 -44.32 31.26 -35.04
N ARG A 499 -44.88 31.32 -33.84
CA ARG A 499 -45.07 32.57 -33.11
C ARG A 499 -43.83 32.96 -32.31
N PHE A 500 -43.19 31.96 -31.70
CA PHE A 500 -42.06 32.16 -30.80
C PHE A 500 -40.81 31.48 -31.33
N GLY A 501 -39.65 31.92 -30.86
CA GLY A 501 -38.40 31.24 -31.15
C GLY A 501 -37.29 31.61 -30.19
N GLN A 502 -36.24 30.78 -30.22
CA GLN A 502 -35.02 30.98 -29.46
C GLN A 502 -33.81 30.56 -30.30
N GLY A 503 -32.66 31.19 -30.02
CA GLY A 503 -31.44 30.89 -30.74
C GLY A 503 -30.45 32.04 -30.72
N TRP A 504 -29.26 31.79 -31.26
CA TRP A 504 -28.14 32.73 -31.19
C TRP A 504 -28.32 33.97 -32.06
N LEU A 505 -29.30 34.00 -32.95
CA LEU A 505 -29.75 35.23 -33.62
C LEU A 505 -30.16 36.29 -32.58
N PHE A 506 -30.80 35.87 -31.50
CA PHE A 506 -31.31 36.75 -30.45
C PHE A 506 -30.31 36.88 -29.30
N SER A 507 -29.97 35.74 -28.69
CA SER A 507 -28.99 35.67 -27.62
C SER A 507 -28.58 34.23 -27.35
N ALA A 508 -27.32 34.03 -26.97
CA ALA A 508 -26.90 32.81 -26.26
C ALA A 508 -27.53 32.77 -24.85
N PRO A 509 -27.50 31.61 -24.15
CA PRO A 509 -27.93 31.52 -22.75
C PRO A 509 -27.21 32.52 -21.84
N LEU A 510 -27.97 33.23 -21.01
CA LEU A 510 -27.52 34.35 -20.18
C LEU A 510 -27.53 33.99 -18.70
N THR A 511 -26.75 34.71 -17.89
CA THR A 511 -26.98 34.72 -16.43
C THR A 511 -28.30 35.45 -16.11
N ALA A 512 -28.87 35.23 -14.92
CA ALA A 512 -30.12 35.91 -14.50
C ALA A 512 -30.04 37.45 -14.64
N ALA A 513 -28.94 38.05 -14.20
CA ALA A 513 -28.74 39.50 -14.27
C ALA A 513 -28.67 40.01 -15.72
N GLU A 514 -28.06 39.25 -16.62
CA GLU A 514 -28.01 39.57 -18.05
C GLU A 514 -29.36 39.38 -18.73
N PHE A 515 -30.10 38.32 -18.36
CA PHE A 515 -31.45 38.07 -18.85
C PHE A 515 -32.41 39.21 -18.48
N ILE A 516 -32.44 39.64 -17.21
CA ILE A 516 -33.27 40.76 -16.76
C ILE A 516 -32.95 42.03 -17.56
N ARG A 517 -31.67 42.28 -17.84
CA ARG A 517 -31.24 43.42 -18.66
C ARG A 517 -31.68 43.29 -20.11
N TYR A 518 -31.57 42.09 -20.69
CA TYR A 518 -32.01 41.79 -22.05
C TYR A 518 -33.52 41.99 -22.19
N ALA A 519 -34.31 41.39 -21.30
CA ALA A 519 -35.76 41.53 -21.24
C ALA A 519 -36.18 43.01 -21.16
N GLY A 520 -35.55 43.78 -20.25
CA GLY A 520 -35.82 45.22 -20.09
C GLY A 520 -35.55 46.06 -21.34
N LYS A 521 -34.49 45.74 -22.10
CA LYS A 521 -34.19 46.43 -23.37
C LYS A 521 -35.25 46.16 -24.44
N THR A 522 -35.63 44.90 -24.62
CA THR A 522 -36.62 44.51 -25.65
C THR A 522 -38.03 45.01 -25.35
N ARG A 523 -38.33 45.38 -24.11
CA ARG A 523 -39.61 46.00 -23.73
C ARG A 523 -39.66 47.50 -24.07
N ALA A 524 -38.52 48.17 -24.15
CA ALA A 524 -38.41 49.60 -24.42
C ALA A 524 -38.28 49.94 -25.92
N ALA A 525 -37.93 48.95 -26.75
CA ALA A 525 -37.97 49.00 -28.21
C ALA A 525 -39.37 48.64 -28.71
#